data_AF-R9K8K2-F1
#
_entry.id   AF-R9K8K2-F1
#
_cell.length_a   1.000
_cell.length_b   1.000
_cell.length_c   1.000
_cell.angle_alpha   90.00
_cell.angle_beta   90.00
_cell.angle_gamma   90.00
#
_symmetry.space_group_name_H-M   'P 1'
#
loop_
_entity.id
_entity.type
_entity.pdbx_description
1 polymer ?
#
loop_
_entity_poly.entity_id
_entity_poly.type
_entity_poly.pdbx_seq_one_letter_code
_entity_poly.pdbx_strand_id
1 'polypeptide(L)'
;MMDKYGQALINNASKLDAVTDACGEITKLAIVIVEDSSKAATIALLRKISETVDNPEHKIEAKKVAQLVNSSLIEFYGYSTIQGICKPTDEVDEDTRTLQELLDELNVLVGLEKVKNKVQDLIVYQKVQKMRREKNLYSAKNTLHLAFTGNPGTGKTTVARVVGRIYKRIGLLSKGHFVEVSRTDLIAGYQGQTALKVKKVIEQAKGGVLFIDEAYSITENDHSDSYGRECLTELTKALEDYRDDLVVIVAGYTEPMNKFFESNPGLKSRFNTFIEFDDYSSIEMDNILLSMCQSNDYVLDDEAKEKIHLYFEQQISSKDENFANGRLARNLYDDLVMNHARRVIKADNPSSADLSTIKAEDFNFEWIV
;
A
#
# COMPACT_ATOMS: atom_id res chain seq x y z
N MET A 1 -20.31 15.41 -24.51
CA MET A 1 -19.62 16.62 -25.00
C MET A 1 -18.14 16.28 -24.95
N MET A 2 -17.46 16.10 -26.09
CA MET A 2 -16.05 15.68 -26.07
C MET A 2 -15.20 16.79 -25.45
N ASP A 3 -14.41 16.41 -24.45
CA ASP A 3 -13.48 17.30 -23.76
C ASP A 3 -12.42 17.84 -24.72
N LYS A 4 -12.02 19.11 -24.52
CA LYS A 4 -11.06 19.84 -25.39
C LYS A 4 -9.74 19.09 -25.51
N TYR A 5 -9.31 18.43 -24.44
CA TYR A 5 -8.07 17.64 -24.38
C TYR A 5 -8.19 16.33 -25.16
N GLY A 6 -9.34 15.66 -25.10
CA GLY A 6 -9.61 14.45 -25.89
C GLY A 6 -9.59 14.72 -27.41
N GLN A 7 -10.16 15.85 -27.84
CA GLN A 7 -10.10 16.25 -29.25
C GLN A 7 -8.67 16.57 -29.72
N ALA A 8 -7.86 17.22 -28.86
CA ALA A 8 -6.46 17.50 -29.16
C ALA A 8 -5.64 16.21 -29.33
N LEU A 9 -5.87 15.21 -28.47
CA LEU A 9 -5.23 13.90 -28.55
C LEU A 9 -5.54 13.18 -29.88
N ILE A 10 -6.82 13.12 -30.27
CA ILE A 10 -7.25 12.48 -31.52
C ILE A 10 -6.66 13.20 -32.74
N ASN A 11 -6.67 14.53 -32.75
CA ASN A 11 -6.12 15.31 -33.86
C ASN A 11 -4.61 15.11 -34.02
N ASN A 12 -3.86 15.08 -32.92
CA ASN A 12 -2.42 14.84 -32.96
C ASN A 12 -2.10 13.38 -33.33
N ALA A 13 -2.90 12.42 -32.88
CA ALA A 13 -2.78 11.01 -33.28
C ALA A 13 -3.00 10.81 -34.79
N SER A 14 -3.97 11.50 -35.38
CA SER A 14 -4.20 11.48 -36.83
C SER A 14 -3.06 12.08 -37.64
N LYS A 15 -2.45 13.15 -37.15
CA LYS A 15 -1.22 13.68 -37.75
C LYS A 15 -0.08 12.67 -37.66
N LEU A 16 0.03 11.95 -36.54
CA LEU A 16 1.06 10.93 -36.36
C LEU A 16 0.87 9.79 -37.36
N ASP A 17 -0.36 9.29 -37.53
CA ASP A 17 -0.68 8.27 -38.55
C ASP A 17 -0.25 8.72 -39.96
N ALA A 18 -0.50 9.98 -40.32
CA ALA A 18 -0.16 10.50 -41.64
C ALA A 18 1.35 10.57 -41.91
N VAL A 19 2.16 10.84 -40.88
CA VAL A 19 3.63 10.96 -41.01
C VAL A 19 4.36 9.63 -40.83
N THR A 20 3.74 8.64 -40.19
CA THR A 20 4.30 7.28 -40.01
C THR A 20 3.68 6.23 -40.94
N ASP A 21 2.73 6.62 -41.80
CA ASP A 21 1.97 5.73 -42.69
C ASP A 21 1.26 4.58 -41.95
N ALA A 22 0.84 4.83 -40.71
CA ALA A 22 0.26 3.82 -39.82
C ALA A 22 -1.23 3.52 -40.10
N CYS A 23 -1.76 3.94 -41.26
CA CYS A 23 -3.10 3.59 -41.77
C CYS A 23 -4.26 3.82 -40.78
N GLY A 24 -4.16 4.79 -39.86
CA GLY A 24 -5.21 5.14 -38.90
C GLY A 24 -5.21 4.34 -37.60
N GLU A 25 -4.22 3.46 -37.38
CA GLU A 25 -4.12 2.66 -36.15
C GLU A 25 -3.92 3.53 -34.90
N ILE A 26 -3.13 4.59 -35.00
CA ILE A 26 -2.80 5.48 -33.86
C ILE A 26 -4.03 6.30 -33.48
N THR A 27 -4.78 6.78 -34.47
CA THR A 27 -6.05 7.49 -34.30
C THR A 27 -7.09 6.59 -33.63
N LYS A 28 -7.18 5.32 -34.04
CA LYS A 28 -8.10 4.36 -33.42
C LYS A 28 -7.78 4.14 -31.95
N LEU A 29 -6.50 4.03 -31.59
CA LEU A 29 -6.08 3.94 -30.18
C LEU A 29 -6.48 5.19 -29.40
N ALA A 30 -6.27 6.39 -29.96
CA ALA A 30 -6.67 7.64 -29.32
C ALA A 30 -8.20 7.75 -29.10
N ILE A 31 -9.01 7.28 -30.06
CA ILE A 31 -10.47 7.25 -29.92
C ILE A 31 -10.88 6.33 -28.75
N VAL A 32 -10.35 5.11 -28.71
CA VAL A 32 -10.66 4.14 -27.64
C VAL A 32 -10.21 4.66 -26.26
N ILE A 33 -9.12 5.42 -26.20
CA ILE A 33 -8.67 6.08 -24.97
C ILE A 33 -9.69 7.14 -24.52
N VAL A 34 -10.15 7.99 -25.43
CA VAL A 34 -11.10 9.07 -25.12
C VAL A 34 -12.49 8.56 -24.77
N GLU A 35 -12.93 7.48 -25.39
CA GLU A 35 -14.28 6.90 -25.17
C GLU A 35 -14.33 5.98 -23.94
N ASP A 36 -13.36 5.07 -23.79
CA ASP A 36 -13.43 3.99 -22.81
C ASP A 36 -12.38 4.07 -21.69
N SER A 37 -11.50 5.08 -21.71
CA SER A 37 -10.37 5.20 -20.78
C SER A 37 -9.50 3.93 -20.71
N SER A 38 -9.33 3.25 -21.85
CA SER A 38 -8.71 1.93 -21.93
C SER A 38 -7.21 1.95 -21.64
N LYS A 39 -6.80 1.33 -20.52
CA LYS A 39 -5.38 1.17 -20.15
C LYS A 39 -4.55 0.45 -21.22
N ALA A 40 -5.12 -0.58 -21.84
CA ALA A 40 -4.44 -1.35 -22.88
C ALA A 40 -4.18 -0.50 -24.14
N ALA A 41 -5.15 0.33 -24.53
CA ALA A 41 -4.97 1.26 -25.64
C ALA A 41 -3.93 2.35 -25.32
N THR A 42 -3.93 2.87 -24.09
CA THR A 42 -2.92 3.83 -23.61
C THR A 42 -1.51 3.26 -23.67
N ILE A 43 -1.29 2.03 -23.19
CA ILE A 43 0.02 1.36 -23.26
C ILE A 43 0.44 1.13 -24.72
N ALA A 44 -0.49 0.69 -25.58
CA ALA A 44 -0.20 0.47 -26.99
C ALA A 44 0.17 1.78 -27.71
N LEU A 45 -0.51 2.89 -27.39
CA LEU A 45 -0.21 4.20 -27.95
C LEU A 45 1.17 4.70 -27.50
N LEU A 46 1.49 4.61 -26.22
CA LEU A 46 2.80 4.99 -25.66
C LEU A 46 3.95 4.20 -26.28
N ARG A 47 3.75 2.91 -26.51
CA ARG A 47 4.74 2.06 -27.20
C ARG A 47 4.97 2.50 -28.65
N LYS A 48 3.90 2.77 -29.41
CA LYS A 48 4.03 3.31 -30.78
C LYS A 48 4.74 4.68 -30.80
N ILE A 49 4.52 5.53 -29.80
CA ILE A 49 5.23 6.80 -29.65
C ILE A 49 6.74 6.55 -29.44
N SER A 50 7.12 5.67 -28.51
CA SER A 50 8.54 5.32 -28.26
C SER A 50 9.20 4.74 -29.51
N GLU A 51 8.57 3.76 -30.16
CA GLU A 51 9.04 3.17 -31.43
C GLU A 51 9.27 4.24 -32.51
N THR A 52 8.41 5.26 -32.57
CA THR A 52 8.57 6.36 -33.54
C THR A 52 9.74 7.29 -33.19
N VAL A 53 9.90 7.62 -31.90
CA VAL A 53 10.95 8.53 -31.41
C VAL A 53 12.33 7.87 -31.50
N ASP A 54 12.42 6.60 -31.13
CA ASP A 54 13.69 5.86 -30.99
C ASP A 54 14.21 5.34 -32.33
N ASN A 55 13.34 5.18 -33.34
CA ASN A 55 13.76 4.71 -34.66
C ASN A 55 14.59 5.79 -35.40
N PRO A 56 15.83 5.48 -35.82
CA PRO A 56 16.72 6.42 -36.51
C PRO A 56 16.30 6.73 -37.97
N GLU A 57 15.45 5.92 -38.59
CA GLU A 57 14.99 6.10 -39.98
C GLU A 57 13.81 7.09 -40.11
N HIS A 58 13.13 7.40 -39.00
CA HIS A 58 12.02 8.35 -39.02
C HIS A 58 12.51 9.79 -39.17
N LYS A 59 11.82 10.54 -40.04
CA LYS A 59 12.04 11.97 -40.23
C LYS A 59 11.86 12.73 -38.91
N ILE A 60 12.62 13.82 -38.74
CA ILE A 60 12.54 14.72 -37.57
C ILE A 60 11.10 15.17 -37.30
N GLU A 61 10.31 15.34 -38.36
CA GLU A 61 8.89 15.68 -38.30
C GLU A 61 8.05 14.63 -37.56
N ALA A 62 8.22 13.34 -37.88
CA ALA A 62 7.50 12.26 -37.20
C ALA A 62 7.84 12.18 -35.71
N LYS A 63 9.11 12.42 -35.34
CA LYS A 63 9.53 12.46 -33.93
C LYS A 63 8.88 13.62 -33.16
N LYS A 64 8.79 14.80 -33.78
CA LYS A 64 8.11 15.97 -33.19
C LYS A 64 6.62 15.72 -33.00
N VAL A 65 5.96 15.11 -33.99
CA VAL A 65 4.54 14.77 -33.90
C VAL A 65 4.31 13.71 -32.82
N ALA A 66 5.18 12.70 -32.71
CA ALA A 66 5.11 11.69 -31.64
C ALA A 66 5.22 12.31 -30.23
N GLN A 67 6.14 13.26 -30.05
CA GLN A 67 6.26 14.02 -28.81
C GLN A 67 5.00 14.85 -28.50
N LEU A 68 4.38 15.47 -29.52
CA LEU A 68 3.12 16.20 -29.35
C LEU A 68 1.96 15.27 -28.92
N VAL A 69 1.88 14.06 -29.48
CA VAL A 69 0.89 13.06 -29.03
C VAL A 69 1.12 12.69 -27.56
N ASN A 70 2.37 12.52 -27.14
CA ASN A 70 2.69 12.23 -25.74
C ASN A 70 2.26 13.37 -24.81
N SER A 71 2.55 14.62 -25.18
CA SER A 71 2.12 15.79 -24.39
C SER A 71 0.59 15.88 -24.30
N SER A 72 -0.13 15.68 -25.40
CA SER A 72 -1.61 15.68 -25.38
C SER A 72 -2.19 14.52 -24.56
N LEU A 73 -1.52 13.37 -24.52
CA LEU A 73 -1.92 12.24 -23.68
C LEU A 73 -1.75 12.59 -22.19
N ILE A 74 -0.64 13.23 -21.83
CA ILE A 74 -0.38 13.73 -20.46
C ILE A 74 -1.39 14.80 -20.07
N GLU A 75 -1.75 15.72 -20.97
CA GLU A 75 -2.79 16.72 -20.70
C GLU A 75 -4.17 16.08 -20.51
N PHE A 76 -4.48 15.00 -21.22
CA PHE A 76 -5.75 14.28 -21.10
C PHE A 76 -5.89 13.50 -19.79
N TYR A 77 -4.85 12.75 -19.38
CA TYR A 77 -4.91 11.88 -18.20
C TYR A 77 -4.31 12.47 -16.92
N GLY A 78 -3.39 13.43 -17.05
CA GLY A 78 -2.44 13.81 -16.00
C GLY A 78 -1.26 12.83 -15.90
N TYR A 79 -0.09 13.37 -15.54
CA TYR A 79 1.16 12.61 -15.44
C TYR A 79 1.09 11.43 -14.47
N SER A 80 0.51 11.64 -13.27
CA SER A 80 0.40 10.60 -12.24
C SER A 80 -0.46 9.41 -12.68
N THR A 81 -1.54 9.68 -13.43
CA THR A 81 -2.42 8.64 -13.97
C THR A 81 -1.70 7.79 -15.01
N ILE A 82 -0.94 8.43 -15.91
CA ILE A 82 -0.14 7.73 -16.92
C ILE A 82 0.93 6.87 -16.26
N GLN A 83 1.63 7.38 -15.24
CA GLN A 83 2.57 6.57 -14.47
C GLN A 83 1.88 5.34 -13.85
N GLY A 84 0.66 5.49 -13.32
CA GLY A 84 -0.13 4.37 -12.80
C GLY A 84 -0.56 3.35 -13.87
N ILE A 85 -0.78 3.79 -15.12
CA ILE A 85 -1.12 2.92 -16.26
C ILE A 85 0.12 2.21 -16.81
N CYS A 86 1.27 2.89 -16.82
CA CYS A 86 2.54 2.37 -17.33
C CYS A 86 3.23 1.42 -16.35
N LYS A 87 2.83 1.41 -15.08
CA LYS A 87 3.24 0.35 -14.16
C LYS A 87 2.68 -0.97 -14.67
N PRO A 88 3.52 -1.92 -15.09
CA PRO A 88 3.05 -3.22 -15.56
C PRO A 88 2.21 -3.87 -14.46
N THR A 89 1.00 -4.30 -14.81
CA THR A 89 0.05 -4.89 -13.86
C THR A 89 0.43 -6.31 -13.41
N ASP A 90 1.61 -6.79 -13.83
CA ASP A 90 2.13 -8.13 -13.53
C ASP A 90 3.61 -8.14 -13.11
N GLU A 91 4.23 -6.98 -12.84
CA GLU A 91 5.43 -7.01 -12.00
C GLU A 91 4.95 -7.19 -10.56
N VAL A 92 4.81 -8.45 -10.16
CA VAL A 92 5.10 -8.83 -8.78
C VAL A 92 6.47 -8.21 -8.54
N ASP A 93 6.51 -7.10 -7.80
CA ASP A 93 7.72 -6.58 -7.17
C ASP A 93 8.37 -7.79 -6.51
N GLU A 94 9.31 -8.41 -7.23
CA GLU A 94 9.88 -9.67 -6.81
C GLU A 94 10.91 -9.29 -5.78
N ASP A 95 10.38 -9.03 -4.58
CA ASP A 95 11.10 -8.55 -3.43
C ASP A 95 12.38 -9.37 -3.28
N THR A 96 13.52 -8.79 -3.69
CA THR A 96 14.80 -9.48 -3.81
C THR A 96 15.41 -9.75 -2.45
N ARG A 97 14.86 -9.16 -1.39
CA ARG A 97 15.34 -9.33 -0.02
C ARG A 97 15.25 -10.78 0.41
N THR A 98 16.32 -11.23 1.05
CA THR A 98 16.48 -12.54 1.64
C THR A 98 15.53 -12.72 2.82
N LEU A 99 15.31 -13.97 3.22
CA LEU A 99 14.57 -14.26 4.45
C LEU A 99 15.22 -13.58 5.67
N GLN A 100 16.55 -13.51 5.72
CA GLN A 100 17.27 -12.90 6.84
C GLN A 100 17.00 -11.39 6.92
N GLU A 101 17.09 -10.67 5.80
CA GLU A 101 16.81 -9.23 5.77
C GLU A 101 15.37 -8.90 6.19
N LEU A 102 14.38 -9.73 5.79
CA LEU A 102 13.00 -9.55 6.21
C LEU A 102 12.78 -9.86 7.70
N LEU A 103 13.52 -10.83 8.25
CA LEU A 103 13.49 -11.10 9.68
C LEU A 103 14.16 -9.99 10.47
N ASP A 104 15.24 -9.41 9.96
CA ASP A 104 15.91 -8.27 10.57
C ASP A 104 15.00 -7.03 10.55
N GLU A 105 14.31 -6.77 9.43
CA GLU A 105 13.28 -5.74 9.32
C GLU A 105 12.17 -5.94 10.36
N LEU A 106 11.67 -7.17 10.51
CA LEU A 106 10.67 -7.49 11.53
C LEU A 106 11.20 -7.33 12.96
N ASN A 107 12.48 -7.63 13.20
CA ASN A 107 13.11 -7.54 14.52
C ASN A 107 13.36 -6.09 14.97
N VAL A 108 13.61 -5.19 14.01
CA VAL A 108 13.74 -3.74 14.26
C VAL A 108 12.42 -3.13 14.74
N LEU A 109 11.28 -3.66 14.27
CA LEU A 109 9.98 -3.20 14.73
C LEU A 109 9.81 -3.50 16.21
N VAL A 110 9.47 -2.45 16.96
CA VAL A 110 9.43 -2.52 18.42
C VAL A 110 8.18 -3.26 18.90
N GLY A 111 8.33 -4.03 19.97
CA GLY A 111 7.32 -4.96 20.45
C GLY A 111 7.16 -6.19 19.54
N LEU A 112 5.92 -6.66 19.42
CA LEU A 112 5.53 -7.74 18.49
C LEU A 112 6.16 -9.11 18.74
N GLU A 113 6.59 -9.40 19.96
CA GLU A 113 7.17 -10.70 20.33
C GLU A 113 6.28 -11.88 19.92
N LYS A 114 4.95 -11.73 20.02
CA LYS A 114 4.00 -12.75 19.53
C LYS A 114 4.14 -13.01 18.02
N VAL A 115 4.31 -11.96 17.22
CA VAL A 115 4.53 -12.07 15.75
C VAL A 115 5.88 -12.73 15.49
N LYS A 116 6.94 -12.22 16.11
CA LYS A 116 8.32 -12.68 15.92
C LYS A 116 8.45 -14.17 16.24
N ASN A 117 7.93 -14.58 17.39
CA ASN A 117 7.89 -15.99 17.80
C ASN A 117 7.06 -16.84 16.83
N LYS A 118 5.87 -16.36 16.42
CA LYS A 118 5.02 -17.09 15.48
C LYS A 118 5.67 -17.28 14.11
N VAL A 119 6.32 -16.25 13.59
CA VAL A 119 7.08 -16.32 12.34
C VAL A 119 8.19 -17.36 12.48
N GLN A 120 8.88 -17.38 13.61
CA GLN A 120 9.95 -18.36 13.83
C GLN A 120 9.42 -19.79 13.96
N ASP A 121 8.31 -20.00 14.65
CA ASP A 121 7.61 -21.29 14.71
C ASP A 121 7.23 -21.78 13.31
N LEU A 122 6.75 -20.87 12.44
CA LEU A 122 6.39 -21.20 11.07
C LEU A 122 7.60 -21.56 10.20
N ILE A 123 8.74 -20.89 10.40
CA ILE A 123 10.01 -21.25 9.75
C ILE A 123 10.43 -22.67 10.14
N VAL A 124 10.43 -22.98 11.45
CA VAL A 124 10.79 -24.31 11.95
C VAL A 124 9.81 -25.36 11.43
N TYR A 125 8.52 -25.07 11.48
CA TYR A 125 7.47 -25.94 10.95
C TYR A 125 7.69 -26.22 9.45
N GLN A 126 7.92 -25.20 8.62
CA GLN A 126 8.15 -25.38 7.18
C GLN A 126 9.39 -26.21 6.88
N LYS A 127 10.48 -26.05 7.65
CA LYS A 127 11.66 -26.91 7.53
C LYS A 127 11.29 -28.39 7.75
N VAL A 128 10.50 -28.68 8.79
CA VAL A 128 10.03 -30.05 9.06
C VAL A 128 9.10 -30.56 7.96
N GLN A 129 8.15 -29.75 7.49
CA GLN A 129 7.25 -30.16 6.40
C GLN A 129 8.00 -30.44 5.09
N LYS A 130 9.07 -29.68 4.81
CA LYS A 130 9.97 -29.97 3.68
C LYS A 130 10.64 -31.34 3.85
N MET A 131 11.24 -31.62 5.01
CA MET A 131 11.85 -32.93 5.30
C MET A 131 10.85 -34.09 5.21
N ARG A 132 9.59 -33.87 5.62
CA ARG A 132 8.51 -34.87 5.48
C ARG A 132 8.19 -35.14 4.01
N ARG A 133 8.05 -34.09 3.18
CA ARG A 133 7.80 -34.21 1.74
C ARG A 133 8.93 -34.95 1.03
N GLU A 134 10.19 -34.66 1.36
CA GLU A 134 11.37 -35.37 0.83
C GLU A 134 11.35 -36.88 1.16
N LYS A 135 10.67 -37.27 2.24
CA LYS A 135 10.46 -38.66 2.64
C LYS A 135 9.09 -39.24 2.21
N ASN A 136 8.37 -38.56 1.31
CA ASN A 136 7.03 -38.95 0.86
C ASN A 136 5.99 -39.13 2.00
N LEU A 137 6.16 -38.39 3.10
CA LEU A 137 5.22 -38.39 4.22
C LEU A 137 4.15 -37.32 4.05
N TYR A 138 2.94 -37.60 4.55
CA TYR A 138 1.85 -36.62 4.56
C TYR A 138 2.23 -35.38 5.39
N SER A 139 1.95 -34.20 4.84
CA SER A 139 2.16 -32.91 5.49
C SER A 139 0.81 -32.36 5.95
N ALA A 140 0.69 -32.09 7.25
CA ALA A 140 -0.48 -31.38 7.77
C ALA A 140 -0.53 -29.94 7.19
N LYS A 141 -1.75 -29.40 7.11
CA LYS A 141 -2.02 -28.02 6.69
C LYS A 141 -2.34 -27.21 7.95
N ASN A 142 -1.75 -26.02 8.07
CA ASN A 142 -2.01 -25.10 9.18
C ASN A 142 -2.77 -23.88 8.66
N THR A 143 -3.67 -23.35 9.48
CA THR A 143 -4.31 -22.06 9.24
C THR A 143 -3.35 -20.93 9.58
N LEU A 144 -3.24 -19.93 8.70
CA LEU A 144 -2.24 -18.85 8.76
C LEU A 144 -2.86 -17.45 8.93
N HIS A 145 -4.18 -17.36 9.07
CA HIS A 145 -4.88 -16.08 9.18
C HIS A 145 -4.60 -15.41 10.54
N LEU A 146 -4.43 -14.08 10.52
CA LEU A 146 -4.00 -13.28 11.66
C LEU A 146 -5.02 -12.18 11.97
N ALA A 147 -5.20 -11.86 13.25
CA ALA A 147 -5.98 -10.71 13.68
C ALA A 147 -5.05 -9.70 14.35
N PHE A 148 -4.99 -8.48 13.83
CA PHE A 148 -4.16 -7.39 14.34
C PHE A 148 -5.04 -6.36 15.06
N THR A 149 -4.82 -6.16 16.34
CA THR A 149 -5.58 -5.20 17.16
C THR A 149 -4.64 -4.12 17.69
N GLY A 150 -5.12 -2.88 17.78
CA GLY A 150 -4.38 -1.79 18.41
C GLY A 150 -4.66 -0.44 17.78
N ASN A 151 -4.11 0.62 18.37
CA ASN A 151 -4.39 2.01 17.99
C ASN A 151 -3.88 2.39 16.59
N PRO A 152 -4.37 3.50 16.00
CA PRO A 152 -3.86 3.98 14.72
C PRO A 152 -2.34 4.20 14.77
N GLY A 153 -1.66 3.94 13.66
CA GLY A 153 -0.24 4.28 13.56
C GLY A 153 0.72 3.38 14.34
N THR A 154 0.27 2.26 14.92
CA THR A 154 1.12 1.28 15.62
C THR A 154 1.85 0.29 14.68
N GLY A 155 1.78 0.49 13.36
CA GLY A 155 2.54 -0.32 12.38
C GLY A 155 1.86 -1.60 11.88
N LYS A 156 0.56 -1.82 12.16
CA LYS A 156 -0.22 -2.99 11.68
C LYS A 156 -0.03 -3.31 10.20
N THR A 157 -0.25 -2.33 9.32
CA THR A 157 -0.12 -2.51 7.86
C THR A 157 1.32 -2.79 7.45
N THR A 158 2.30 -2.14 8.09
CA THR A 158 3.73 -2.36 7.83
C THR A 158 4.12 -3.80 8.17
N VAL A 159 3.75 -4.28 9.35
CA VAL A 159 4.02 -5.67 9.78
C VAL A 159 3.33 -6.66 8.86
N ALA A 160 2.08 -6.40 8.45
CA ALA A 160 1.34 -7.29 7.55
C ALA A 160 2.06 -7.50 6.21
N ARG A 161 2.65 -6.43 5.65
CA ARG A 161 3.45 -6.50 4.42
C ARG A 161 4.71 -7.34 4.60
N VAL A 162 5.46 -7.13 5.69
CA VAL A 162 6.67 -7.90 6.01
C VAL A 162 6.34 -9.38 6.21
N VAL A 163 5.29 -9.69 6.97
CA VAL A 163 4.84 -11.07 7.20
C VAL A 163 4.47 -11.78 5.88
N GLY A 164 3.76 -11.11 4.97
CA GLY A 164 3.43 -11.68 3.65
C GLY A 164 4.66 -12.04 2.82
N ARG A 165 5.67 -11.17 2.82
CA ARG A 165 6.96 -11.40 2.14
C ARG A 165 7.73 -12.55 2.79
N ILE A 166 7.75 -12.63 4.11
CA ILE A 166 8.35 -13.75 4.83
C ILE A 166 7.66 -15.07 4.45
N TYR A 167 6.33 -15.08 4.43
CA TYR A 167 5.54 -16.27 4.08
C TYR A 167 5.83 -16.79 2.68
N LYS A 168 6.02 -15.90 1.70
CA LYS A 168 6.54 -16.27 0.37
C LYS A 168 7.92 -16.93 0.48
N ARG A 169 8.87 -16.31 1.19
CA ARG A 169 10.25 -16.81 1.31
C ARG A 169 10.35 -18.18 1.97
N ILE A 170 9.43 -18.51 2.87
CA ILE A 170 9.37 -19.83 3.51
C ILE A 170 8.48 -20.84 2.77
N GLY A 171 7.92 -20.46 1.62
CA GLY A 171 7.13 -21.34 0.75
C GLY A 171 5.69 -21.59 1.21
N LEU A 172 5.12 -20.69 2.01
CA LEU A 172 3.71 -20.71 2.42
C LEU A 172 2.79 -19.99 1.44
N LEU A 173 3.32 -19.07 0.63
CA LEU A 173 2.58 -18.28 -0.35
C LEU A 173 3.30 -18.34 -1.70
N SER A 174 2.55 -18.47 -2.79
CA SER A 174 3.11 -18.58 -4.14
C SER A 174 3.69 -17.26 -4.67
N LYS A 175 3.13 -16.10 -4.29
CA LYS A 175 3.52 -14.77 -4.79
C LYS A 175 4.00 -13.80 -3.72
N GLY A 176 3.37 -13.79 -2.55
CA GLY A 176 3.69 -12.90 -1.42
C GLY A 176 3.26 -11.44 -1.58
N HIS A 177 2.47 -11.10 -2.59
CA HIS A 177 1.97 -9.73 -2.78
C HIS A 177 0.93 -9.37 -1.72
N PHE A 178 0.68 -8.07 -1.58
CA PHE A 178 -0.16 -7.51 -0.53
C PHE A 178 -1.35 -6.77 -1.15
N VAL A 179 -2.56 -7.15 -0.76
CA VAL A 179 -3.81 -6.52 -1.19
C VAL A 179 -4.49 -5.92 0.03
N GLU A 180 -4.59 -4.59 0.04
CA GLU A 180 -5.20 -3.81 1.11
C GLU A 180 -6.62 -3.42 0.72
N VAL A 181 -7.60 -3.68 1.59
CA VAL A 181 -9.01 -3.36 1.37
C VAL A 181 -9.66 -2.84 2.64
N SER A 182 -10.75 -2.11 2.45
CA SER A 182 -11.64 -1.60 3.50
C SER A 182 -13.09 -2.08 3.28
N ARG A 183 -14.02 -1.67 4.14
CA ARG A 183 -15.47 -1.93 3.97
C ARG A 183 -15.97 -1.53 2.58
N THR A 184 -15.55 -0.39 2.07
CA THR A 184 -16.06 0.15 0.79
C THR A 184 -15.62 -0.71 -0.38
N ASP A 185 -14.50 -1.42 -0.28
CA ASP A 185 -13.98 -2.33 -1.29
C ASP A 185 -14.67 -3.69 -1.27
N LEU A 186 -15.23 -4.09 -0.13
CA LEU A 186 -15.88 -5.39 0.05
C LEU A 186 -17.39 -5.33 -0.15
N ILE A 187 -18.04 -4.25 0.29
CA ILE A 187 -19.49 -4.11 0.24
C ILE A 187 -19.93 -3.33 -1.00
N ALA A 188 -20.97 -3.82 -1.67
CA ALA A 188 -21.60 -3.13 -2.80
C ALA A 188 -22.85 -2.36 -2.37
N GLY A 189 -23.30 -1.41 -3.20
CA GLY A 189 -24.52 -0.62 -2.94
C GLY A 189 -25.83 -1.37 -3.24
N TYR A 190 -25.76 -2.56 -3.83
CA TYR A 190 -26.92 -3.34 -4.28
C TYR A 190 -26.82 -4.80 -3.84
N GLN A 191 -27.97 -5.41 -3.53
CA GLN A 191 -28.07 -6.81 -3.10
C GLN A 191 -27.52 -7.79 -4.13
N GLY A 192 -26.77 -8.79 -3.67
CA GLY A 192 -26.17 -9.85 -4.49
C GLY A 192 -24.89 -9.46 -5.23
N GLN A 193 -24.47 -8.18 -5.16
CA GLN A 193 -23.18 -7.74 -5.74
C GLN A 193 -22.01 -7.85 -4.74
N THR A 194 -22.30 -7.88 -3.44
CA THR A 194 -21.28 -7.99 -2.39
C THR A 194 -20.50 -9.29 -2.51
N ALA A 195 -21.17 -10.44 -2.70
CA ALA A 195 -20.46 -11.71 -2.90
C ALA A 195 -19.50 -11.70 -4.10
N LEU A 196 -19.90 -11.06 -5.22
CA LEU A 196 -19.05 -10.93 -6.40
C LEU A 196 -17.82 -10.05 -6.14
N LYS A 197 -18.02 -8.96 -5.38
CA LYS A 197 -16.95 -8.03 -5.02
C LYS A 197 -15.92 -8.69 -4.11
N VAL A 198 -16.39 -9.39 -3.07
CA VAL A 198 -15.55 -10.18 -2.15
C VAL A 198 -14.76 -11.23 -2.92
N LYS A 199 -15.41 -12.00 -3.81
CA LYS A 199 -14.71 -12.98 -4.66
C LYS A 199 -13.62 -12.35 -5.51
N LYS A 200 -13.90 -11.21 -6.14
CA LYS A 200 -12.91 -10.49 -6.95
C LYS A 200 -11.68 -10.08 -6.13
N VAL A 201 -11.88 -9.55 -4.93
CA VAL A 201 -10.80 -9.19 -4.00
C VAL A 201 -10.01 -10.42 -3.55
N ILE A 202 -10.69 -11.53 -3.24
CA ILE A 202 -10.03 -12.80 -2.88
C ILE A 202 -9.18 -13.31 -4.03
N GLU A 203 -9.71 -13.34 -5.27
CA GLU A 203 -8.94 -13.75 -6.45
C GLU A 203 -7.69 -12.89 -6.65
N GLN A 204 -7.79 -11.58 -6.41
CA GLN A 204 -6.65 -10.67 -6.46
C GLN A 204 -5.61 -10.99 -5.37
N ALA A 205 -6.04 -11.42 -4.19
CA ALA A 205 -5.15 -11.72 -3.06
C ALA A 205 -4.58 -13.14 -3.06
N LYS A 206 -5.09 -14.06 -3.88
CA LYS A 206 -4.58 -15.44 -3.99
C LYS A 206 -3.10 -15.46 -4.37
N GLY A 207 -2.33 -16.24 -3.63
CA GLY A 207 -0.88 -16.28 -3.65
C GLY A 207 -0.22 -15.28 -2.70
N GLY A 208 -0.99 -14.46 -1.99
CA GLY A 208 -0.50 -13.35 -1.19
C GLY A 208 -1.28 -13.15 0.11
N VAL A 209 -1.28 -11.90 0.57
CA VAL A 209 -1.97 -11.45 1.79
C VAL A 209 -3.13 -10.54 1.41
N LEU A 210 -4.32 -10.87 1.90
CA LEU A 210 -5.47 -9.98 1.96
C LEU A 210 -5.50 -9.29 3.32
N PHE A 211 -5.27 -7.98 3.35
CA PHE A 211 -5.37 -7.16 4.56
C PHE A 211 -6.67 -6.37 4.54
N ILE A 212 -7.51 -6.58 5.57
CA ILE A 212 -8.79 -5.89 5.73
C ILE A 212 -8.65 -4.92 6.90
N ASP A 213 -8.54 -3.63 6.59
CA ASP A 213 -8.46 -2.58 7.60
C ASP A 213 -9.84 -2.26 8.17
N GLU A 214 -9.87 -1.90 9.46
CA GLU A 214 -11.08 -1.65 10.24
C GLU A 214 -12.18 -2.70 10.00
N ALA A 215 -11.83 -3.99 10.07
CA ALA A 215 -12.71 -5.09 9.65
C ALA A 215 -14.05 -5.14 10.39
N TYR A 216 -14.09 -4.66 11.64
CA TYR A 216 -15.30 -4.52 12.44
C TYR A 216 -16.37 -3.63 11.76
N SER A 217 -15.94 -2.67 10.95
CA SER A 217 -16.83 -1.78 10.21
C SER A 217 -17.75 -2.53 9.25
N ILE A 218 -17.41 -3.75 8.80
CA ILE A 218 -18.25 -4.62 7.95
C ILE A 218 -19.62 -4.89 8.61
N THR A 219 -19.68 -4.92 9.93
CA THR A 219 -20.89 -5.23 10.71
C THR A 219 -21.48 -4.05 11.48
N GLU A 220 -20.88 -2.85 11.47
CA GLU A 220 -21.32 -1.71 12.31
C GLU A 220 -22.68 -1.10 11.93
N ASN A 221 -23.17 -1.28 10.70
CA ASN A 221 -24.45 -0.72 10.27
C ASN A 221 -25.60 -1.73 10.42
N ASP A 222 -26.15 -1.81 11.63
CA ASP A 222 -27.28 -2.69 12.04
C ASP A 222 -28.57 -2.53 11.20
N HIS A 223 -28.73 -1.42 10.46
CA HIS A 223 -29.87 -1.21 9.58
C HIS A 223 -29.73 -1.88 8.18
N SER A 224 -28.57 -2.50 7.89
CA SER A 224 -28.24 -3.11 6.58
C SER A 224 -27.72 -4.55 6.71
N ASP A 225 -28.45 -5.34 7.49
CA ASP A 225 -28.08 -6.67 8.00
C ASP A 225 -27.72 -7.71 6.92
N SER A 226 -28.12 -7.53 5.66
CA SER A 226 -27.89 -8.50 4.58
C SER A 226 -26.49 -8.44 3.96
N TYR A 227 -25.94 -7.24 3.73
CA TYR A 227 -24.69 -7.09 2.96
C TYR A 227 -23.45 -7.46 3.76
N GLY A 228 -23.37 -7.02 5.02
CA GLY A 228 -22.27 -7.38 5.91
C GLY A 228 -22.20 -8.90 6.14
N ARG A 229 -23.36 -9.53 6.38
CA ARG A 229 -23.46 -10.99 6.54
C ARG A 229 -23.09 -11.75 5.27
N GLU A 230 -23.51 -11.26 4.10
CA GLU A 230 -23.10 -11.82 2.79
C GLU A 230 -21.58 -11.77 2.64
N CYS A 231 -20.96 -10.62 2.97
CA CYS A 231 -19.51 -10.44 2.94
C CYS A 231 -18.80 -11.43 3.87
N LEU A 232 -19.24 -11.54 5.12
CA LEU A 232 -18.62 -12.44 6.10
C LEU A 232 -18.79 -13.92 5.74
N THR A 233 -19.92 -14.28 5.14
CA THR A 233 -20.19 -15.65 4.67
C THR A 233 -19.20 -16.05 3.58
N GLU A 234 -19.03 -15.19 2.57
CA GLU A 234 -18.09 -15.44 1.47
C GLU A 234 -16.63 -15.40 1.93
N LEU A 235 -16.28 -14.49 2.85
CA LEU A 235 -14.95 -14.46 3.46
C LEU A 235 -14.67 -15.75 4.23
N THR A 236 -15.59 -16.18 5.09
CA THR A 236 -15.46 -17.40 5.91
C THR A 236 -15.24 -18.64 5.04
N LYS A 237 -15.93 -18.72 3.89
CA LYS A 237 -15.73 -19.78 2.90
C LYS A 237 -14.33 -19.73 2.29
N ALA A 238 -13.87 -18.55 1.89
CA ALA A 238 -12.56 -18.34 1.28
C ALA A 238 -11.39 -18.71 2.23
N LEU A 239 -11.55 -18.43 3.53
CA LEU A 239 -10.59 -18.83 4.56
C LEU A 239 -10.42 -20.35 4.68
N GLU A 240 -11.38 -21.16 4.21
CA GLU A 240 -11.24 -22.61 4.17
C GLU A 240 -10.77 -23.11 2.80
N ASP A 241 -11.40 -22.62 1.73
CA ASP A 241 -11.15 -23.07 0.36
C ASP A 241 -9.72 -22.73 -0.11
N TYR A 242 -9.16 -21.61 0.36
CA TYR A 242 -7.87 -21.08 -0.13
C TYR A 242 -6.77 -21.01 0.92
N ARG A 243 -6.94 -21.65 2.09
CA ARG A 243 -5.98 -21.59 3.21
C ARG A 243 -4.54 -22.01 2.89
N ASP A 244 -4.33 -22.72 1.77
CA ASP A 244 -3.01 -23.19 1.34
C ASP A 244 -2.19 -22.13 0.60
N ASP A 245 -2.85 -21.10 0.06
CA ASP A 245 -2.20 -20.08 -0.78
C ASP A 245 -2.84 -18.69 -0.61
N LEU A 246 -3.51 -18.45 0.51
CA LEU A 246 -4.09 -17.16 0.87
C LEU A 246 -3.95 -16.95 2.37
N VAL A 247 -3.33 -15.84 2.75
CA VAL A 247 -3.36 -15.36 4.13
C VAL A 247 -4.28 -14.16 4.22
N VAL A 248 -5.09 -14.13 5.27
CA VAL A 248 -6.02 -13.03 5.53
C VAL A 248 -5.63 -12.45 6.87
N ILE A 249 -5.43 -11.14 6.88
CA ILE A 249 -5.11 -10.37 8.07
C ILE A 249 -6.25 -9.37 8.26
N VAL A 250 -6.98 -9.48 9.35
CA VAL A 250 -7.99 -8.47 9.73
C VAL A 250 -7.37 -7.53 10.75
N ALA A 251 -7.60 -6.23 10.59
CA ALA A 251 -7.05 -5.21 11.46
C ALA A 251 -8.14 -4.27 12.00
N GLY A 252 -7.87 -3.68 13.17
CA GLY A 252 -8.75 -2.66 13.76
C GLY A 252 -8.38 -2.29 15.19
N TYR A 253 -9.19 -1.44 15.82
CA TYR A 253 -9.07 -1.15 17.25
C TYR A 253 -9.49 -2.35 18.10
N THR A 254 -8.85 -2.51 19.25
CA THR A 254 -8.98 -3.70 20.11
C THR A 254 -10.42 -3.98 20.50
N GLU A 255 -11.13 -2.99 21.06
CA GLU A 255 -12.50 -3.16 21.53
C GLU A 255 -13.51 -3.46 20.40
N PRO A 256 -13.56 -2.69 19.29
CA PRO A 256 -14.40 -3.03 18.14
C PRO A 256 -14.10 -4.41 17.54
N MET A 257 -12.82 -4.81 17.45
CA MET A 257 -12.44 -6.13 16.95
C MET A 257 -12.90 -7.26 17.87
N ASN A 258 -12.84 -7.08 19.19
CA ASN A 258 -13.37 -8.06 20.15
C ASN A 258 -14.86 -8.31 19.90
N LYS A 259 -15.66 -7.24 19.80
CA LYS A 259 -17.11 -7.32 19.48
C LYS A 259 -17.38 -7.96 18.12
N PHE A 260 -16.56 -7.64 17.12
CA PHE A 260 -16.65 -8.21 15.78
C PHE A 260 -16.47 -9.74 15.81
N PHE A 261 -15.48 -10.25 16.55
CA PHE A 261 -15.24 -11.69 16.66
C PHE A 261 -16.27 -12.42 17.53
N GLU A 262 -16.77 -11.79 18.59
CA GLU A 262 -17.84 -12.34 19.44
C GLU A 262 -19.13 -12.52 18.65
N SER A 263 -19.47 -11.57 17.80
CA SER A 263 -20.66 -11.61 16.94
C SER A 263 -20.53 -12.63 15.79
N ASN A 264 -19.31 -13.07 15.48
CA ASN A 264 -19.01 -13.92 14.32
C ASN A 264 -18.16 -15.15 14.71
N PRO A 265 -18.71 -16.10 15.48
CA PRO A 265 -17.94 -17.24 16.00
C PRO A 265 -17.37 -18.14 14.88
N GLY A 266 -18.07 -18.26 13.74
CA GLY A 266 -17.60 -18.99 12.57
C GLY A 266 -16.32 -18.39 11.99
N LEU A 267 -16.23 -17.05 11.95
CA LEU A 267 -15.02 -16.34 11.54
C LEU A 267 -13.92 -16.50 12.60
N LYS A 268 -14.23 -16.25 13.88
CA LYS A 268 -13.28 -16.37 15.00
C LYS A 268 -12.56 -17.72 15.01
N SER A 269 -13.26 -18.83 14.73
CA SER A 269 -12.67 -20.17 14.68
C SER A 269 -11.56 -20.36 13.62
N ARG A 270 -11.53 -19.52 12.58
CA ARG A 270 -10.53 -19.57 11.50
C ARG A 270 -9.31 -18.67 11.78
N PHE A 271 -9.38 -17.79 12.77
CA PHE A 271 -8.26 -16.98 13.23
C PHE A 271 -7.68 -17.62 14.50
N ASN A 272 -6.46 -18.13 14.40
CA ASN A 272 -5.79 -18.81 15.52
C ASN A 272 -4.74 -17.95 16.22
N THR A 273 -4.45 -16.76 15.68
CA THR A 273 -3.38 -15.88 16.15
C THR A 273 -3.90 -14.45 16.22
N PHE A 274 -3.98 -13.94 17.45
CA PHE A 274 -4.36 -12.57 17.75
C PHE A 274 -3.12 -11.83 18.22
N ILE A 275 -2.81 -10.73 17.56
CA ILE A 275 -1.63 -9.91 17.80
C ILE A 275 -2.11 -8.52 18.17
N GLU A 276 -1.77 -8.13 19.38
CA GLU A 276 -2.00 -6.80 19.90
C GLU A 276 -0.77 -5.93 19.64
N PHE A 277 -1.03 -4.72 19.16
CA PHE A 277 -0.05 -3.70 18.83
C PHE A 277 -0.19 -2.58 19.84
N ASP A 278 0.76 -2.53 20.77
CA ASP A 278 0.84 -1.51 21.81
C ASP A 278 1.17 -0.13 21.21
N ASP A 279 0.84 0.92 21.96
CA ASP A 279 1.28 2.28 21.65
C ASP A 279 2.81 2.38 21.76
N TYR A 280 3.40 3.24 20.94
CA TYR A 280 4.84 3.50 20.98
C TYR A 280 5.23 4.33 22.21
N SER A 281 6.41 4.02 22.77
CA SER A 281 7.07 4.88 23.76
C SER A 281 7.62 6.17 23.11
N SER A 282 7.96 7.18 23.91
CA SER A 282 8.54 8.44 23.41
C SER A 282 9.81 8.19 22.60
N ILE A 283 10.67 7.30 23.09
CA ILE A 283 11.91 6.87 22.42
C ILE A 283 11.62 6.19 21.08
N GLU A 284 10.57 5.38 21.00
CA GLU A 284 10.16 4.73 19.75
C GLU A 284 9.60 5.74 18.75
N MET A 285 8.84 6.73 19.22
CA MET A 285 8.37 7.83 18.39
C MET A 285 9.53 8.68 17.83
N ASP A 286 10.56 8.95 18.64
CA ASP A 286 11.78 9.62 18.17
C ASP A 286 12.45 8.83 17.04
N ASN A 287 12.62 7.53 17.23
CA ASN A 287 13.23 6.65 16.23
C ASN A 287 12.43 6.63 14.92
N ILE A 288 11.10 6.64 15.00
CA ILE A 288 10.21 6.71 13.84
C ILE A 288 10.44 8.03 13.09
N LEU A 289 10.45 9.17 13.80
CA LEU A 289 10.69 10.47 13.20
C LEU A 289 12.08 10.56 12.56
N LEU A 290 13.12 10.12 13.27
CA LEU A 290 14.50 10.11 12.78
C LEU A 290 14.64 9.25 11.52
N SER A 291 13.97 8.10 11.47
CA SER A 291 13.95 7.24 10.28
C SER A 291 13.26 7.92 9.09
N MET A 292 12.16 8.66 9.31
CA MET A 292 11.53 9.48 8.27
C MET A 292 12.47 10.58 7.77
N CYS A 293 13.15 11.29 8.67
CA CYS A 293 14.14 12.30 8.30
C CYS A 293 15.27 11.69 7.45
N GLN A 294 15.90 10.61 7.92
CA GLN A 294 17.00 9.94 7.22
C GLN A 294 16.60 9.43 5.84
N SER A 295 15.38 8.90 5.69
CA SER A 295 14.89 8.38 4.41
C SER A 295 14.64 9.48 3.37
N ASN A 296 14.60 10.75 3.79
CA ASN A 296 14.35 11.92 2.95
C ASN A 296 15.52 12.93 3.02
N ASP A 297 16.73 12.47 3.37
CA ASP A 297 17.95 13.27 3.46
C ASP A 297 17.87 14.47 4.43
N TYR A 298 16.99 14.39 5.44
CA TYR A 298 16.90 15.35 6.53
C TYR A 298 17.64 14.90 7.78
N VAL A 299 18.16 15.87 8.54
CA VAL A 299 18.78 15.68 9.85
C VAL A 299 18.18 16.68 10.82
N LEU A 300 17.84 16.23 12.04
CA LEU A 300 17.46 17.11 13.14
C LEU A 300 18.71 17.60 13.86
N ASP A 301 18.79 18.89 14.19
CA ASP A 301 19.78 19.37 15.15
C ASP A 301 19.46 18.90 16.59
N ASP A 302 20.43 19.01 17.48
CA ASP A 302 20.30 18.43 18.82
C ASP A 302 19.25 19.15 19.68
N GLU A 303 19.07 20.46 19.48
CA GLU A 303 18.02 21.24 20.17
C GLU A 303 16.61 20.85 19.69
N ALA A 304 16.42 20.60 18.39
CA ALA A 304 15.16 20.10 17.84
C ALA A 304 14.82 18.72 18.42
N LYS A 305 15.79 17.81 18.46
CA LYS A 305 15.59 16.47 19.05
C LYS A 305 15.09 16.56 20.49
N GLU A 306 15.71 17.40 21.31
CA GLU A 306 15.32 17.57 22.72
C GLU A 306 13.89 18.12 22.85
N LYS A 307 13.54 19.16 22.09
CA LYS A 307 12.18 19.72 22.11
C LYS A 307 11.12 18.73 21.65
N ILE A 308 11.42 17.97 20.59
CA ILE A 308 10.51 16.97 20.04
C ILE A 308 10.33 15.80 21.00
N HIS A 309 11.40 15.34 21.65
CA HIS A 309 11.32 14.28 22.65
C HIS A 309 10.37 14.67 23.80
N LEU A 310 10.54 15.88 24.36
CA LEU A 310 9.66 16.42 25.40
C LEU A 310 8.21 16.54 24.92
N TYR A 311 8.01 16.90 23.67
CA TYR A 311 6.69 16.93 23.06
C TYR A 311 6.04 15.54 23.01
N PHE A 312 6.76 14.51 22.56
CA PHE A 312 6.23 13.14 22.57
C PHE A 312 5.96 12.63 23.98
N GLU A 313 6.81 12.93 24.97
CA GLU A 313 6.53 12.60 26.38
C GLU A 313 5.23 13.23 26.88
N GLN A 314 4.98 14.50 26.53
CA GLN A 314 3.74 15.19 26.88
C GLN A 314 2.52 14.54 26.23
N GLN A 315 2.59 14.26 24.92
CA GLN A 315 1.49 13.64 24.17
C GLN A 315 1.14 12.25 24.69
N ILE A 316 2.15 11.45 25.03
CA ILE A 316 1.94 10.12 25.63
C ILE A 316 1.35 10.23 27.03
N SER A 317 1.76 11.23 27.83
CA SER A 317 1.24 11.45 29.18
C SER A 317 -0.22 11.92 29.17
N SER A 318 -0.66 12.62 28.13
CA SER A 318 -2.03 13.10 27.95
C SER A 318 -2.83 12.29 26.92
N LYS A 319 -2.39 11.07 26.58
CA LYS A 319 -3.00 10.31 25.49
C LYS A 319 -4.44 9.92 25.79
N ASP A 320 -5.26 9.94 24.75
CA ASP A 320 -6.61 9.39 24.78
C ASP A 320 -6.61 7.90 24.37
N GLU A 321 -7.80 7.31 24.31
CA GLU A 321 -7.97 5.90 23.95
C GLU A 321 -7.54 5.59 22.49
N ASN A 322 -7.53 6.59 21.59
CA ASN A 322 -7.29 6.43 20.16
C ASN A 322 -5.99 7.13 19.70
N PHE A 323 -4.96 7.09 20.54
CA PHE A 323 -3.69 7.75 20.29
C PHE A 323 -3.09 7.43 18.91
N ALA A 324 -2.68 8.45 18.17
CA ALA A 324 -2.34 8.33 16.75
C ALA A 324 -0.94 7.74 16.46
N ASN A 325 -0.09 7.55 17.47
CA ASN A 325 1.23 6.89 17.39
C ASN A 325 2.07 7.37 16.18
N GLY A 326 2.48 6.46 15.29
CA GLY A 326 3.27 6.80 14.10
C GLY A 326 2.59 7.77 13.14
N ARG A 327 1.26 7.92 13.18
CA ARG A 327 0.57 9.00 12.44
C ARG A 327 0.88 10.36 13.06
N LEU A 328 0.96 10.46 14.39
CA LEU A 328 1.39 11.69 15.07
C LEU A 328 2.82 12.06 14.68
N ALA A 329 3.75 11.09 14.70
CA ALA A 329 5.13 11.30 14.27
C ALA A 329 5.23 11.74 12.79
N ARG A 330 4.41 11.17 11.90
CA ARG A 330 4.33 11.58 10.49
C ARG A 330 3.80 13.00 10.32
N ASN A 331 2.70 13.35 11.00
CA ASN A 331 2.14 14.69 10.93
C ASN A 331 3.17 15.71 11.41
N LEU A 332 3.87 15.41 12.51
CA LEU A 332 4.94 16.25 13.01
C LEU A 332 6.09 16.40 12.00
N TYR A 333 6.49 15.31 11.34
CA TYR A 333 7.49 15.35 10.27
C TYR A 333 7.07 16.30 9.14
N ASP A 334 5.83 16.18 8.66
CA ASP A 334 5.30 17.02 7.58
C ASP A 334 5.29 18.51 7.97
N ASP A 335 4.92 18.81 9.22
CA ASP A 335 4.95 20.17 9.77
C ASP A 335 6.37 20.73 9.88
N LEU A 336 7.33 19.92 10.36
CA LEU A 336 8.73 20.29 10.45
C LEU A 336 9.32 20.61 9.07
N VAL A 337 9.05 19.78 8.05
CA VAL A 337 9.51 19.99 6.67
C VAL A 337 8.89 21.27 6.10
N MET A 338 7.61 21.52 6.34
CA MET A 338 6.95 22.75 5.89
C MET A 338 7.56 24.00 6.55
N ASN A 339 7.83 23.96 7.86
CA ASN A 339 8.43 25.08 8.58
C ASN A 339 9.90 25.30 8.17
N HIS A 340 10.66 24.22 7.99
CA HIS A 340 12.00 24.24 7.40
C HIS A 340 12.00 24.96 6.05
N ALA A 341 11.08 24.60 5.14
CA ALA A 341 10.97 25.25 3.84
C ALA A 341 10.68 26.76 3.95
N ARG A 342 9.79 27.16 4.88
CA ARG A 342 9.47 28.58 5.16
C ARG A 342 10.66 29.35 5.71
N ARG A 343 11.55 28.69 6.46
CA ARG A 343 12.78 29.29 6.96
C ARG A 343 13.81 29.41 5.86
N VAL A 344 14.11 28.32 5.15
CA VAL A 344 15.20 28.26 4.18
C VAL A 344 14.99 29.21 3.02
N ILE A 345 13.75 29.42 2.56
CA ILE A 345 13.46 30.37 1.47
C ILE A 345 13.78 31.83 1.82
N LYS A 346 13.93 32.17 3.10
CA LYS A 346 14.34 33.51 3.55
C LYS A 346 15.86 33.72 3.47
N ALA A 347 16.64 32.68 3.21
CA ALA A 347 18.08 32.78 3.01
C ALA A 347 18.40 33.05 1.53
N ASP A 348 19.26 34.04 1.25
CA ASP A 348 19.60 34.44 -0.12
C ASP A 348 20.34 33.36 -0.92
N ASN A 349 21.10 32.49 -0.24
CA ASN A 349 21.85 31.39 -0.87
C ASN A 349 22.06 30.23 0.13
N PRO A 350 21.05 29.36 0.32
CA PRO A 350 21.12 28.28 1.31
C PRO A 350 22.16 27.24 0.91
N SER A 351 22.98 26.81 1.87
CA SER A 351 23.93 25.73 1.68
C SER A 351 23.25 24.37 1.65
N SER A 352 23.96 23.32 1.23
CA SER A 352 23.46 21.94 1.32
C SER A 352 23.05 21.57 2.75
N ALA A 353 23.76 22.07 3.76
CA ALA A 353 23.44 21.82 5.16
C ALA A 353 22.16 22.55 5.58
N ASP A 354 21.91 23.75 5.07
CA ASP A 354 20.67 24.49 5.32
C ASP A 354 19.46 23.78 4.71
N LEU A 355 19.64 23.18 3.52
CA LEU A 355 18.61 22.41 2.82
C LEU A 355 18.28 21.08 3.48
N SER A 356 19.19 20.50 4.29
CA SER A 356 18.99 19.19 4.94
C SER A 356 18.77 19.26 6.46
N THR A 357 19.05 20.38 7.13
CA THR A 357 19.01 20.45 8.60
C THR A 357 17.75 21.13 9.11
N ILE A 358 16.89 20.39 9.81
CA ILE A 358 15.75 20.91 10.56
C ILE A 358 16.26 21.34 11.94
N LYS A 359 15.95 22.57 12.35
CA LYS A 359 16.37 23.15 13.63
C LYS A 359 15.20 23.35 14.58
N ALA A 360 15.52 23.64 15.83
CA ALA A 360 14.54 23.85 16.88
C ALA A 360 13.51 24.97 16.61
N GLU A 361 13.83 25.94 15.76
CA GLU A 361 12.90 27.02 15.34
C GLU A 361 11.85 26.55 14.31
N ASP A 362 12.08 25.41 13.66
CA ASP A 362 11.13 24.79 12.73
C ASP A 362 10.03 24.03 13.49
N PHE A 363 10.24 23.77 14.79
CA PHE A 363 9.27 23.20 15.70
C PHE A 363 8.46 24.30 16.39
N ASN A 364 7.28 24.62 15.86
CA ASN A 364 6.37 25.66 16.40
C ASN A 364 5.15 25.05 17.09
N PHE A 365 4.94 25.39 18.36
CA PHE A 365 3.81 24.93 19.18
C PHE A 365 2.43 25.44 18.72
N GLU A 366 2.37 26.53 17.94
CA GLU A 366 1.10 27.21 17.60
C GLU A 366 0.16 26.39 16.70
N TRP A 367 0.63 25.29 16.10
CA TRP A 367 -0.15 24.46 15.16
C TRP A 367 -0.54 23.09 15.73
N ILE A 368 -0.17 22.80 16.98
CA ILE A 368 -0.28 21.46 17.59
C ILE A 368 -1.53 21.35 18.50
N VAL A 369 -2.60 22.09 18.19
CA VAL A 369 -3.87 22.05 18.94
C VAL A 369 -4.94 21.32 18.15
#